data_AF-A0A1I2L2D1-F1
#
_entry.id   AF-A0A1I2L2D1-F1
#
_cell.length_a   1.000
_cell.length_b   1.000
_cell.length_c   1.000
_cell.angle_alpha   90.00
_cell.angle_beta   90.00
_cell.angle_gamma   90.00
#
_symmetry.space_group_name_H-M   'P 1'
#
loop_
_entity.id
_entity.type
_entity.pdbx_description
1 polymer ?
#
loop_
_entity_poly.entity_id
_entity_poly.type
_entity_poly.pdbx_seq_one_letter_code
_entity_poly.pdbx_strand_id
1 'polypeptide(L)'
;MNSGLLTMPAVRADGDLRMREGRRHEEVRERAVAMSVKEALHYGPSNRYLPMGGAKGGIDCDPLSSEARGVLPRFLAVIQPYVRHHWATGDDLGSTAELIDEALGELWVDGIGVEENRGVDACDDLHRARVG
;
A
#
# COMPACT_ATOMS: atom_id res chain seq x y z
N MET A 1 -6.14 -21.28 -31.84
CA MET A 1 -5.81 -19.85 -31.66
C MET A 1 -6.38 -19.46 -30.31
N ASN A 2 -5.54 -19.47 -29.27
CA ASN A 2 -6.00 -19.17 -27.91
C ASN A 2 -6.15 -17.64 -27.84
N SER A 3 -7.38 -17.15 -27.67
CA SER A 3 -7.64 -15.73 -27.41
C SER A 3 -7.05 -15.39 -26.05
N GLY A 4 -5.77 -15.05 -26.02
CA GLY A 4 -5.11 -14.44 -24.89
C GLY A 4 -5.79 -13.11 -24.64
N LEU A 5 -6.87 -13.14 -23.85
CA LEU A 5 -7.41 -11.96 -23.21
C LEU A 5 -6.21 -11.35 -22.47
N LEU A 6 -5.69 -10.23 -22.98
CA LEU A 6 -4.80 -9.36 -22.23
C LEU A 6 -5.57 -8.98 -20.96
N THR A 7 -5.38 -9.72 -19.87
CA THR A 7 -5.60 -9.20 -18.54
C THR A 7 -4.70 -7.98 -18.45
N MET A 8 -5.29 -6.80 -18.66
CA MET A 8 -4.66 -5.55 -18.25
C MET A 8 -4.25 -5.74 -16.79
N PRO A 9 -2.99 -5.54 -16.41
CA PRO A 9 -2.61 -5.62 -15.00
C PRO A 9 -3.55 -4.68 -14.23
N ALA A 10 -4.11 -5.18 -13.12
CA ALA A 10 -4.98 -4.37 -12.29
C ALA A 10 -4.25 -3.07 -11.94
N VAL A 11 -4.84 -1.93 -12.28
CA VAL A 11 -4.26 -0.63 -11.96
C VAL A 11 -4.21 -0.52 -10.44
N ARG A 12 -2.99 -0.43 -9.91
CA ARG A 12 -2.71 -0.32 -8.48
C ARG A 12 -2.06 1.03 -8.21
N ALA A 13 -2.28 1.57 -7.03
CA ALA A 13 -1.61 2.75 -6.54
C ALA A 13 -0.52 2.36 -5.52
N ASP A 14 0.62 3.02 -5.60
CA ASP A 14 1.69 2.93 -4.61
C ASP A 14 1.53 4.03 -3.55
N GLY A 15 1.79 3.70 -2.30
CA GLY A 15 1.95 4.70 -1.27
C GLY A 15 1.85 4.18 0.14
N ASP A 16 2.31 4.97 1.07
CA ASP A 16 2.55 4.59 2.46
C ASP A 16 1.41 5.01 3.40
N LEU A 17 1.32 4.32 4.53
CA LEU A 17 0.38 4.60 5.61
C LEU A 17 1.11 5.36 6.73
N ARG A 18 0.56 6.48 7.20
CA ARG A 18 1.11 7.27 8.32
C ARG A 18 0.18 7.30 9.52
N MET A 19 0.69 6.95 10.70
CA MET A 19 0.01 7.18 11.98
C MET A 19 0.65 8.36 12.72
N ARG A 20 -0.13 9.40 12.99
CA ARG A 20 0.35 10.58 13.72
C ARG A 20 -0.83 11.31 14.36
N GLU A 21 -0.67 11.78 15.59
CA GLU A 21 -1.64 12.69 16.21
C GLU A 21 -1.80 13.98 15.39
N GLY A 22 -3.04 14.43 15.21
CA GLY A 22 -3.42 15.58 14.40
C GLY A 22 -3.30 15.35 12.89
N ARG A 23 -3.40 14.10 12.42
CA ARG A 23 -3.33 13.78 10.98
C ARG A 23 -4.64 14.18 10.28
N ARG A 24 -4.61 15.26 9.51
CA ARG A 24 -5.81 15.77 8.80
C ARG A 24 -6.03 15.06 7.46
N HIS A 25 -7.31 14.92 7.10
CA HIS A 25 -7.71 14.34 5.81
C HIS A 25 -7.14 15.11 4.60
N GLU A 26 -7.04 16.44 4.68
CA GLU A 26 -6.47 17.27 3.61
C GLU A 26 -5.00 16.95 3.37
N GLU A 27 -4.21 16.82 4.44
CA GLU A 27 -2.79 16.45 4.35
C GLU A 27 -2.58 15.02 3.77
N VAL A 28 -3.58 14.15 3.88
CA VAL A 28 -3.56 12.81 3.26
C VAL A 28 -3.83 12.93 1.75
N ARG A 29 -4.84 13.72 1.36
CA ARG A 29 -5.16 13.97 -0.05
C ARG A 29 -4.00 14.61 -0.80
N GLU A 30 -3.41 15.67 -0.25
CA GLU A 30 -2.28 16.37 -0.86
C GLU A 30 -1.09 15.43 -1.10
N ARG A 31 -0.83 14.54 -0.13
CA ARG A 31 0.23 13.53 -0.26
C ARG A 31 -0.09 12.45 -1.27
N ALA A 32 -1.34 12.00 -1.38
CA ALA A 32 -1.74 11.05 -2.44
C ALA A 32 -1.56 11.65 -3.85
N VAL A 33 -1.83 12.95 -4.01
CA VAL A 33 -1.52 13.67 -5.25
C VAL A 33 -0.02 13.73 -5.50
N ALA A 34 0.78 14.08 -4.48
CA ALA A 34 2.24 14.10 -4.61
C ALA A 34 2.81 12.71 -4.97
N MET A 35 2.25 11.63 -4.42
CA MET A 35 2.60 10.26 -4.78
C MET A 35 2.28 9.96 -6.25
N SER A 36 1.15 10.44 -6.76
CA SER A 36 0.81 10.27 -8.18
C SER A 36 1.81 10.99 -9.09
N VAL A 37 2.27 12.18 -8.68
CA VAL A 37 3.34 12.91 -9.39
C VAL A 37 4.68 12.15 -9.29
N LYS A 38 5.01 11.59 -8.12
CA LYS A 38 6.21 10.77 -7.90
C LYS A 38 6.24 9.57 -8.86
N GLU A 39 5.15 8.80 -8.93
CA GLU A 39 5.06 7.65 -9.83
C GLU A 39 5.15 8.07 -11.31
N ALA A 40 4.50 9.18 -11.69
CA ALA A 40 4.58 9.72 -13.04
C ALA A 40 6.01 10.14 -13.44
N LEU A 41 6.79 10.69 -12.50
CA LEU A 41 8.19 11.04 -12.73
C LEU A 41 9.10 9.81 -12.78
N HIS A 42 8.75 8.73 -12.07
CA HIS A 42 9.51 7.48 -12.10
C HIS A 42 9.24 6.66 -13.36
N TYR A 43 8.11 6.91 -14.03
CA TYR A 43 7.77 6.26 -15.28
C TYR A 43 8.74 6.61 -16.41
N GLY A 44 9.26 5.56 -17.05
CA GLY A 44 10.02 5.64 -18.29
C GLY A 44 9.60 4.50 -19.22
N PRO A 45 9.35 4.74 -20.52
CA PRO A 45 8.91 3.67 -21.44
C PRO A 45 9.90 2.50 -21.55
N SER A 46 11.18 2.76 -21.30
CA SER A 46 12.26 1.77 -21.29
C SER A 46 12.53 1.20 -19.90
N ASN A 47 11.92 1.76 -18.85
CA ASN A 47 12.10 1.26 -17.49
C ASN A 47 11.28 -0.01 -17.29
N ARG A 48 11.81 -0.91 -16.47
CA ARG A 48 11.12 -2.14 -16.05
C ARG A 48 10.06 -1.90 -14.96
N TYR A 49 9.85 -0.63 -14.61
CA TYR A 49 8.90 -0.16 -13.62
C TYR A 49 7.47 -0.25 -14.17
N LEU A 50 6.56 -0.83 -13.38
CA LEU A 50 5.15 -0.91 -13.72
C LEU A 50 4.49 0.44 -13.42
N PRO A 51 3.75 1.06 -14.36
CA PRO A 51 3.06 2.31 -14.09
C PRO A 51 2.02 2.15 -12.97
N MET A 52 2.20 2.89 -11.88
CA MET A 52 1.28 2.90 -10.73
C MET A 52 0.64 4.29 -10.57
N GLY A 53 -0.53 4.33 -9.93
CA GLY A 53 -1.09 5.57 -9.37
C GLY A 53 -0.45 5.92 -8.02
N GLY A 54 -0.84 7.04 -7.43
CA GLY A 54 -0.43 7.41 -6.07
C GLY A 54 -1.55 7.22 -5.04
N ALA A 55 -1.21 6.68 -3.87
CA ALA A 55 -2.07 6.54 -2.71
C ALA A 55 -1.39 7.11 -1.46
N LYS A 56 -2.19 7.33 -0.40
CA LYS A 56 -1.67 7.68 0.91
C LYS A 56 -2.66 7.30 2.00
N GLY A 57 -2.16 6.70 3.07
CA GLY A 57 -2.90 6.47 4.30
C GLY A 57 -2.65 7.52 5.38
N GLY A 58 -3.65 7.74 6.23
CA GLY A 58 -3.51 8.57 7.42
C GLY A 58 -4.39 8.08 8.54
N ILE A 59 -3.79 7.84 9.71
CA ILE A 59 -4.47 7.54 10.96
C ILE A 59 -4.15 8.67 11.95
N ASP A 60 -5.20 9.30 12.47
CA ASP A 60 -5.10 10.31 13.53
C ASP A 60 -5.03 9.62 14.90
N CYS A 61 -3.85 9.14 15.24
CA CYS A 61 -3.55 8.46 16.50
C CYS A 61 -2.07 8.68 16.82
N ASP A 62 -1.75 8.91 18.09
CA ASP A 62 -0.36 8.89 18.55
C ASP A 62 0.16 7.44 18.48
N PRO A 63 1.20 7.12 17.70
CA PRO A 63 1.75 5.76 17.62
C PRO A 63 2.29 5.25 18.96
N LEU A 64 2.56 6.12 19.94
CA LEU A 64 2.99 5.73 21.29
C LEU A 64 1.82 5.52 22.27
N SER A 65 0.59 5.81 21.84
CA SER A 65 -0.61 5.56 22.65
C SER A 65 -0.82 4.06 22.86
N SER A 66 -1.30 3.68 24.05
CA SER A 66 -1.70 2.30 24.34
C SER A 66 -2.82 1.81 23.41
N GLU A 67 -3.59 2.72 22.80
CA GLU A 67 -4.66 2.40 21.86
C GLU A 67 -4.14 2.12 20.44
N ALA A 68 -2.93 2.55 20.09
CA ALA A 68 -2.39 2.49 18.73
C ALA A 68 -2.40 1.06 18.15
N ARG A 69 -2.01 0.06 18.98
CA ARG A 69 -2.01 -1.36 18.60
C ARG A 69 -3.40 -1.86 18.20
N GLY A 70 -4.46 -1.31 18.80
CA GLY A 70 -5.84 -1.67 18.44
C GLY A 70 -6.44 -0.82 17.32
N VAL A 71 -5.91 0.37 17.04
CA VAL A 71 -6.41 1.26 15.98
C VAL A 71 -6.00 0.76 14.60
N LEU A 72 -4.73 0.37 14.42
CA LEU A 72 -4.21 -0.09 13.13
C LEU A 72 -5.01 -1.26 12.51
N PRO A 73 -5.23 -2.40 13.21
CA PRO A 73 -5.99 -3.51 12.64
C PRO A 73 -7.45 -3.15 12.37
N ARG A 74 -8.09 -2.32 13.21
CA ARG A 74 -9.47 -1.86 12.96
C ARG A 74 -9.57 -0.99 11.71
N PHE A 75 -8.60 -0.09 11.51
CA PHE A 75 -8.52 0.71 10.30
C PHE A 75 -8.33 -0.17 9.06
N LEU A 76 -7.35 -1.08 9.11
CA LEU A 76 -7.05 -2.01 8.02
C LEU A 76 -8.23 -2.93 7.67
N ALA A 77 -8.99 -3.38 8.67
CA ALA A 77 -10.20 -4.19 8.45
C ALA A 77 -11.24 -3.44 7.61
N VAL A 78 -11.42 -2.14 7.85
CA VAL A 78 -12.39 -1.32 7.11
C VAL A 78 -11.94 -1.08 5.67
N ILE A 79 -10.64 -0.87 5.45
CA ILE A 79 -10.08 -0.54 4.13
C ILE A 79 -9.55 -1.76 3.37
N GLN A 80 -9.69 -2.96 3.93
CA GLN A 80 -9.14 -4.21 3.42
C GLN A 80 -9.37 -4.42 1.91
N PRO A 81 -10.57 -4.15 1.33
CA PRO A 81 -10.77 -4.34 -0.10
C PRO A 81 -9.85 -3.45 -0.97
N TYR A 82 -9.53 -2.25 -0.50
CA TYR A 82 -8.63 -1.33 -1.20
C TYR A 82 -7.17 -1.77 -1.08
N VAL A 83 -6.74 -2.16 0.12
CA VAL A 83 -5.37 -2.68 0.35
C VAL A 83 -5.12 -3.92 -0.50
N ARG A 84 -6.10 -4.83 -0.55
CA ARG A 84 -5.94 -6.09 -1.29
C ARG A 84 -5.90 -5.91 -2.81
N HIS A 85 -6.73 -5.03 -3.36
CA HIS A 85 -6.94 -4.98 -4.82
C HIS A 85 -6.35 -3.74 -5.49
N HIS A 86 -6.16 -2.64 -4.75
CA HIS A 86 -5.94 -1.31 -5.36
C HIS A 86 -4.75 -0.55 -4.79
N TRP A 87 -4.20 -0.95 -3.64
CA TRP A 87 -3.18 -0.16 -2.94
C TRP A 87 -2.04 -1.04 -2.43
N ALA A 88 -0.85 -0.90 -3.04
CA ALA A 88 0.39 -1.38 -2.45
C ALA A 88 0.76 -0.41 -1.31
N THR A 89 0.49 -0.80 -0.07
CA THR A 89 0.80 -0.01 1.12
C THR A 89 2.17 -0.35 1.67
N GLY A 90 2.82 0.60 2.35
CA GLY A 90 4.10 0.43 3.03
C GLY A 90 4.32 1.44 4.16
N ASP A 91 5.56 1.52 4.63
CA ASP A 91 6.00 2.27 5.81
C ASP A 91 5.88 3.78 5.69
N ASP A 92 5.44 4.42 6.78
CA ASP A 92 5.69 5.83 7.05
C ASP A 92 5.90 6.04 8.55
N LEU A 93 6.15 7.28 8.96
CA LEU A 93 6.26 7.68 10.35
C LEU A 93 5.06 7.17 11.18
N GLY A 94 5.34 6.37 12.20
CA GLY A 94 4.33 5.81 13.10
C GLY A 94 3.68 4.50 12.63
N SER A 95 4.04 3.97 11.47
CA SER A 95 3.52 2.68 10.96
C SER A 95 4.53 2.00 10.04
N THR A 96 5.18 0.95 10.55
CA THR A 96 6.17 0.15 9.80
C THR A 96 5.50 -0.99 9.03
N ALA A 97 6.20 -1.56 8.05
CA ALA A 97 5.75 -2.71 7.27
C ALA A 97 5.45 -3.87 8.20
N GLU A 98 6.32 -4.14 9.18
CA GLU A 98 6.12 -5.26 10.10
C GLU A 98 4.83 -5.10 10.91
N LEU A 99 4.50 -3.88 11.35
CA LEU A 99 3.26 -3.61 12.07
C LEU A 99 2.04 -3.74 11.15
N ILE A 100 2.15 -3.30 9.91
CA ILE A 100 1.09 -3.42 8.91
C ILE A 100 0.87 -4.90 8.59
N ASP A 101 1.93 -5.66 8.34
CA ASP A 101 1.90 -7.09 8.02
C ASP A 101 1.41 -7.94 9.19
N GLU A 102 1.79 -7.62 10.43
CA GLU A 102 1.25 -8.26 11.64
C GLU A 102 -0.27 -8.06 11.71
N ALA A 103 -0.73 -6.81 11.61
CA ALA A 103 -2.15 -6.46 11.70
C ALA A 103 -2.96 -7.08 10.55
N LEU A 104 -2.40 -7.09 9.35
CA LEU A 104 -2.98 -7.72 8.17
C LEU A 104 -3.02 -9.25 8.29
N GLY A 105 -1.95 -9.84 8.82
CA GLY A 105 -1.86 -11.26 9.15
C GLY A 105 -3.00 -11.66 10.08
N GLU A 106 -3.19 -10.95 11.20
CA GLU A 106 -4.29 -11.17 12.15
C GLU A 106 -5.68 -11.11 11.49
N LEU A 107 -5.89 -10.21 10.53
CA LEU A 107 -7.17 -10.07 9.80
C LEU A 107 -7.40 -11.17 8.77
N TRP A 108 -6.34 -11.77 8.24
CA TRP A 108 -6.41 -12.70 7.11
C TRP A 108 -6.26 -14.17 7.49
N VAL A 109 -5.89 -14.49 8.73
CA VAL A 109 -5.99 -15.87 9.27
C VAL A 109 -7.43 -16.41 9.22
N ASP A 110 -8.43 -15.52 9.13
CA ASP A 110 -9.85 -15.86 9.11
C ASP A 110 -10.47 -16.10 7.72
N GLY A 111 -9.69 -16.13 6.62
CA GLY A 111 -10.22 -16.81 5.41
C GLY A 111 -9.71 -16.47 4.02
N ILE A 112 -8.77 -15.54 3.77
CA ILE A 112 -8.25 -15.37 2.40
C ILE A 112 -6.75 -15.07 2.34
N GLY A 113 -5.98 -16.11 2.01
CA GLY A 113 -4.75 -16.10 1.23
C GLY A 113 -3.77 -14.93 1.40
N VAL A 114 -2.85 -15.08 2.35
CA VAL A 114 -1.55 -14.38 2.42
C VAL A 114 -0.75 -14.42 1.10
N GLU A 115 -1.03 -15.37 0.21
CA GLU A 115 -0.42 -15.50 -1.12
C GLU A 115 -0.82 -14.39 -2.11
N GLU A 116 -2.01 -13.80 -2.00
CA GLU A 116 -2.49 -12.78 -2.95
C GLU A 116 -2.05 -11.35 -2.58
N ASN A 117 -1.50 -11.16 -1.38
CA ASN A 117 -0.94 -9.89 -0.91
C ASN A 117 0.57 -9.76 -1.13
N ARG A 118 1.21 -10.73 -1.81
CA ARG A 118 2.57 -10.58 -2.38
C ARG A 118 2.68 -9.44 -3.41
N GLY A 119 1.66 -8.60 -3.58
CA GLY A 119 1.73 -7.38 -4.40
C GLY A 119 2.55 -6.25 -3.76
N VAL A 120 2.81 -6.27 -2.45
CA VAL A 120 3.72 -5.32 -1.78
C VAL A 120 5.16 -5.76 -2.02
N ASP A 121 5.48 -7.03 -1.75
CA ASP A 121 6.77 -7.63 -2.09
C ASP A 121 7.02 -7.67 -3.60
N ALA A 122 6.02 -7.90 -4.45
CA ALA A 122 6.24 -7.97 -5.90
C ALA A 122 6.66 -6.63 -6.50
N CYS A 123 6.21 -5.48 -5.98
CA CYS A 123 6.66 -4.19 -6.51
C CYS A 123 8.13 -3.93 -6.15
N ASP A 124 8.52 -4.25 -4.92
CA ASP A 124 9.87 -4.07 -4.40
C ASP A 124 10.86 -5.12 -4.91
N ASP A 125 10.43 -6.38 -5.04
CA ASP A 125 11.18 -7.49 -5.62
C ASP A 125 11.29 -7.35 -7.15
N LEU A 126 10.25 -6.87 -7.86
CA LEU A 126 10.38 -6.56 -9.29
C LEU A 126 11.33 -5.39 -9.53
N HIS A 127 11.40 -4.43 -8.60
CA HIS A 127 12.40 -3.37 -8.63
C HIS A 127 13.79 -3.97 -8.36
N ARG A 128 14.05 -4.57 -7.19
CA ARG A 128 15.37 -5.11 -6.78
C ARG A 128 15.90 -6.22 -7.70
N ALA A 129 15.08 -7.17 -8.14
CA ALA A 129 15.53 -8.29 -8.98
C ALA A 129 15.89 -7.87 -10.42
N ARG A 130 15.71 -6.59 -10.79
CA ARG A 130 15.96 -6.09 -12.15
C ARG A 130 16.97 -4.93 -12.23
N VAL A 131 17.35 -4.32 -11.10
CA VAL A 131 18.50 -3.39 -10.98
C VAL A 131 19.80 -4.06 -10.49
N GLY A 132 19.75 -5.35 -10.14
CA GLY A 132 20.91 -6.23 -10.02
C GLY A 132 21.32 -6.86 -11.35
#